data_AF-A0A3G4RTL0-F1
#
_entry.id   AF-A0A3G4RTL0-F1
#
_cell.length_a   1.000
_cell.length_b   1.000
_cell.length_c   1.000
_cell.angle_alpha   90.00
_cell.angle_beta   90.00
_cell.angle_gamma   90.00
#
_symmetry.space_group_name_H-M   'P 1'
#
loop_
_entity.id
_entity.type
_entity.pdbx_description
1 polymer ?
#
loop_
_entity_poly.entity_id
_entity_poly.type
_entity_poly.pdbx_seq_one_letter_code
_entity_poly.pdbx_strand_id
1 'polypeptide(L)' 'MLIKRVNDVISRFTDYTHVMCVGGGAEIVAEAVKNLTKVPDERFYLSSSPQFDLVMGMIKMKGGVTNE' A
#
# COMPACT_ATOMS: atom_id res chain seq x y z
N MET A 1 -3.82 -3.41 -19.01
CA MET A 1 -4.11 -4.78 -18.52
C MET A 1 -3.97 -4.89 -17.00
N LEU A 2 -2.85 -4.41 -16.42
CA LEU A 2 -2.60 -4.43 -14.97
C LEU A 2 -3.58 -3.55 -14.15
N ILE A 3 -3.71 -2.27 -14.49
CA ILE A 3 -4.61 -1.34 -13.77
C ILE A 3 -6.05 -1.87 -13.76
N LYS A 4 -6.57 -2.32 -14.91
CA LYS A 4 -7.91 -2.93 -14.99
C LYS A 4 -8.08 -4.06 -13.98
N ARG A 5 -7.10 -4.96 -13.87
CA ARG A 5 -7.13 -6.07 -12.91
C ARG A 5 -7.14 -5.57 -11.46
N VAL A 6 -6.36 -4.54 -11.14
CA VAL A 6 -6.34 -3.91 -9.81
C VAL A 6 -7.70 -3.30 -9.48
N ASN A 7 -8.29 -2.56 -10.42
CA ASN A 7 -9.62 -1.96 -10.28
C ASN A 7 -10.70 -3.02 -10.03
N ASP A 8 -10.69 -4.10 -10.81
CA ASP A 8 -11.65 -5.21 -10.70
C ASP A 8 -11.56 -5.96 -9.36
N VAL A 9 -10.43 -5.86 -8.66
CA VAL A 9 -10.23 -6.44 -7.33
C VAL A 9 -10.63 -5.45 -6.25
N ILE A 10 -10.16 -4.20 -6.32
CA ILE A 10 -10.45 -3.17 -5.32
C ILE A 10 -11.95 -2.93 -5.17
N SER A 11 -12.71 -2.99 -6.27
CA SER A 11 -14.17 -2.82 -6.26
C SER A 11 -14.92 -3.86 -5.43
N ARG A 12 -14.26 -4.95 -5.01
CA ARG A 12 -14.83 -6.01 -4.17
C ARG A 12 -14.67 -5.73 -2.67
N PHE A 13 -13.89 -4.72 -2.29
CA PHE A 13 -13.64 -4.35 -0.91
C PHE A 13 -14.33 -3.02 -0.62
N THR A 14 -14.92 -2.88 0.57
CA THR A 14 -15.58 -1.65 1.04
C THR A 14 -15.06 -1.27 2.43
N ASP A 15 -15.34 -0.04 2.84
CA ASP A 15 -15.14 0.46 4.20
C ASP A 15 -13.71 0.43 4.75
N TYR A 16 -12.71 0.25 3.88
CA TYR A 16 -11.33 0.53 4.22
C TYR A 16 -11.16 2.02 4.49
N THR A 17 -10.44 2.35 5.55
CA THR A 17 -10.18 3.74 5.94
C THR A 17 -8.81 4.23 5.48
N HIS A 18 -7.90 3.31 5.19
CA HIS A 18 -6.51 3.55 4.80
C HIS A 18 -6.11 2.56 3.71
N VAL A 19 -5.16 2.96 2.86
CA VAL A 19 -4.66 2.16 1.74
C VAL A 19 -3.13 2.22 1.72
N MET A 20 -2.49 1.10 1.48
CA MET A 20 -1.04 1.01 1.32
C MET A 20 -0.71 0.19 0.08
N CYS A 21 0.17 0.72 -0.78
CA CYS A 21 0.71 -0.02 -1.92
C CYS A 21 2.15 -0.48 -1.59
N VAL A 22 2.37 -1.79 -1.57
CA VAL A 22 3.67 -2.42 -1.25
C VAL A 22 4.15 -3.33 -2.38
N GLY A 23 5.43 -3.72 -2.34
CA GLY A 23 6.06 -4.62 -3.30
C GLY A 23 6.65 -3.91 -4.51
N GLY A 24 7.47 -4.62 -5.30
CA GLY A 24 8.24 -4.01 -6.41
C GLY A 24 7.39 -3.42 -7.55
N GLY A 25 6.11 -3.76 -7.62
CA GLY A 25 5.16 -3.19 -8.60
C GLY A 25 4.33 -2.03 -8.05
N ALA A 26 4.55 -1.56 -6.81
CA ALA A 26 3.70 -0.58 -6.16
C ALA A 26 3.64 0.75 -6.93
N GLU A 27 4.78 1.29 -7.35
CA GLU A 27 4.84 2.56 -8.09
C GLU A 27 4.06 2.53 -9.40
N ILE A 28 3.96 1.36 -10.04
CA ILE A 28 3.24 1.16 -11.31
C ILE A 28 1.74 1.37 -11.14
N VAL A 29 1.19 1.09 -9.94
CA VAL A 29 -0.26 1.08 -9.70
C VAL A 29 -0.72 2.13 -8.70
N ALA A 30 0.18 2.73 -7.91
CA ALA A 30 -0.18 3.55 -6.76
C ALA A 30 -1.09 4.73 -7.11
N GLU A 31 -0.79 5.46 -8.19
CA GLU A 31 -1.61 6.60 -8.62
C GLU A 31 -3.04 6.17 -8.96
N ALA A 32 -3.20 5.08 -9.71
CA ALA A 32 -4.52 4.57 -10.04
C ALA A 32 -5.28 4.07 -8.80
N VAL A 33 -4.59 3.36 -7.90
CA VAL A 33 -5.18 2.91 -6.63
C VAL A 33 -5.65 4.10 -5.80
N LYS A 34 -4.85 5.16 -5.68
CA LYS A 34 -5.21 6.40 -4.96
C LYS A 34 -6.48 7.03 -5.55
N ASN A 35 -6.53 7.17 -6.87
CA ASN A 35 -7.67 7.76 -7.57
C ASN A 35 -8.96 6.93 -7.44
N LEU A 36 -8.85 5.60 -7.37
CA LEU A 36 -10.01 4.71 -7.24
C LEU A 36 -10.57 4.65 -5.82
N THR A 37 -9.67 4.59 -4.84
CA THR A 37 -10.02 4.42 -3.43
C THR A 37 -10.50 5.72 -2.81
N LYS A 38 -10.06 6.87 -3.34
CA LYS A 38 -10.43 8.21 -2.88
C LYS A 38 -10.19 8.42 -1.38
N VAL A 39 -9.28 7.66 -0.79
CA VAL A 39 -8.85 7.93 0.58
C VAL A 39 -8.07 9.25 0.60
N PRO A 40 -8.17 10.05 1.68
CA PRO A 40 -7.35 11.24 1.84
C PRO A 40 -5.85 10.94 1.73
N ASP A 41 -5.06 11.96 1.36
CA ASP A 41 -3.61 11.83 1.15
C ASP A 41 -2.89 11.32 2.40
N GLU A 42 -3.33 11.75 3.59
CA GLU A 42 -2.79 11.31 4.88
C GLU A 42 -3.10 9.83 5.21
N ARG A 43 -3.96 9.19 4.42
CA ARG A 43 -4.37 7.79 4.56
C ARG A 43 -3.96 6.89 3.39
N PHE A 44 -3.20 7.44 2.44
CA PHE A 44 -2.62 6.69 1.33
C PHE A 44 -1.10 6.56 1.53
N TYR A 45 -0.62 5.33 1.70
CA TYR A 45 0.79 5.06 1.98
C TYR A 45 1.51 4.42 0.79
N LEU A 46 2.62 5.02 0.39
CA LEU A 46 3.60 4.49 -0.54
C LEU A 46 4.98 4.88 -0.01
N SER A 47 5.85 3.91 0.22
CA SER A 47 7.23 4.19 0.65
C SER A 47 8.12 4.53 -0.54
N SER A 48 9.31 5.07 -0.28
CA SER A 48 10.33 5.31 -1.32
C SER A 48 11.05 4.05 -1.78
N SER A 49 10.77 2.88 -1.19
CA SER A 49 11.39 1.61 -1.55
C SER A 49 10.42 0.44 -1.31
N PRO A 50 9.28 0.40 -2.03
CA PRO A 50 8.16 -0.46 -1.71
C PRO A 50 8.47 -1.96 -1.82
N GLN A 51 9.50 -2.33 -2.59
CA GLN A 51 10.01 -3.71 -2.65
C GLN A 51 10.51 -4.24 -1.30
N PHE A 52 10.89 -3.35 -0.37
CA PHE A 52 11.40 -3.73 0.95
C PHE A 52 10.36 -3.61 2.08
N ASP A 53 9.16 -3.07 1.82
CA ASP A 53 8.17 -2.80 2.86
C ASP A 53 7.84 -4.01 3.72
N LEU A 54 7.69 -5.19 3.09
CA LEU A 54 7.39 -6.43 3.80
C LEU A 54 8.53 -6.82 4.75
N VAL A 55 9.77 -6.90 4.25
CA VAL A 55 10.91 -7.33 5.07
C VAL A 55 11.25 -6.31 6.15
N MET A 56 11.12 -5.02 5.87
CA MET A 56 11.33 -3.96 6.86
C MET A 56 10.27 -4.00 7.97
N GLY A 57 9.01 -4.25 7.61
CA GLY A 57 7.94 -4.51 8.58
C GLY A 57 8.27 -5.70 9.48
N MET A 58 8.74 -6.81 8.91
CA MET A 58 9.14 -8.01 9.65
C MET A 58 10.32 -7.76 10.59
N ILE A 59 11.35 -7.03 10.15
CA ILE A 59 12.50 -6.66 10.98
C ILE A 59 12.03 -5.80 12.16
N LYS A 60 11.18 -4.81 11.91
CA LYS A 60 10.62 -3.93 12.95
C LYS A 60 9.78 -4.72 13.97
N MET A 61 9.00 -5.70 13.52
CA MET A 61 8.22 -6.58 14.40
C MET A 61 9.11 -7.54 15.21
N LYS A 62 10.15 -8.12 14.59
CA LYS A 62 11.11 -9.00 15.25
C LYS A 62 11.96 -8.27 16.29
N GLY A 63 12.29 -7.00 16.02
CA GLY A 63 13.03 -6.13 16.93
C GLY A 63 12.21 -5.60 18.10
N GLY A 64 10.92 -5.95 18.20
CA GLY A 64 10.04 -5.65 19.33
C GLY A 64 10.24 -4.26 19.90
N VAL A 65 9.82 -3.21 19.18
CA VAL A 65 9.67 -1.82 19.69
C VAL A 65 10.62 -1.50 20.86
N THR A 66 11.91 -1.33 20.60
CA THR A 66 12.70 -0.44 21.45
C THR A 66 12.32 0.97 21.02
N ASN A 67 11.29 1.51 21.67
CA ASN A 67 11.07 2.96 21.68
C ASN A 67 12.31 3.59 22.33
N GLU A 68 13.20 4.14 21.51
CA GLU A 68 14.01 5.29 21.88
C GLU A 68 13.42 6.53 21.23
#